data_AF-A0A8J4Q7I4-F1
#
_entry.id   AF-A0A8J4Q7I4-F1
#
_cell.length_a   1.000
_cell.length_b   1.000
_cell.length_c   1.000
_cell.angle_alpha   90.00
_cell.angle_beta   90.00
_cell.angle_gamma   90.00
#
_symmetry.space_group_name_H-M   'P 1'
#
loop_
_entity.id
_entity.type
_entity.pdbx_description
1 polymer ?
#
loop_
_entity_poly.entity_id
_entity_poly.type
_entity_poly.pdbx_seq_one_letter_code
_entity_poly.pdbx_strand_id
1 'polypeptide(L)'
;MRMEIKNPASLLFPPLISLLIITSNLISTTDGHDFTIEEASIEEIQRAFTENRLTSRQLVDFYLDRIEELNPLLRSVVEVNPDARDQADVADR
;
A
#
# COMPACT_ATOMS: atom_id res chain seq x y z
N MET A 1 -23.29 28.98 -62.20
CA MET A 1 -21.85 28.64 -62.17
C MET A 1 -21.28 29.08 -60.84
N ARG A 2 -20.88 28.11 -60.00
CA ARG A 2 -19.84 28.09 -58.94
C ARG A 2 -19.70 29.30 -57.99
N MET A 3 -19.53 29.18 -56.67
CA MET A 3 -19.49 28.06 -55.71
C MET A 3 -19.52 28.73 -54.32
N GLU A 4 -20.43 28.32 -53.43
CA GLU A 4 -20.30 28.57 -51.98
C GLU A 4 -19.18 27.68 -51.44
N ILE A 5 -18.14 28.26 -50.84
CA ILE A 5 -17.15 27.51 -50.08
C ILE A 5 -17.71 27.33 -48.67
N LYS A 6 -18.45 26.23 -48.46
CA LYS A 6 -18.77 25.74 -47.11
C LYS A 6 -17.58 24.91 -46.63
N ASN A 7 -16.93 25.39 -45.56
CA ASN A 7 -15.90 24.69 -44.82
C ASN A 7 -16.29 23.23 -44.56
N PRO A 8 -15.56 22.23 -45.11
CA PRO A 8 -15.79 20.84 -44.75
C PRO A 8 -14.90 20.46 -43.57
N ALA A 9 -15.48 19.66 -42.67
CA ALA A 9 -14.79 18.83 -41.68
C ALA A 9 -14.47 19.45 -40.30
N SER A 10 -15.45 20.15 -39.70
CA SER A 10 -15.59 20.23 -38.24
C SER A 10 -16.13 18.92 -37.63
N LEU A 11 -15.74 17.75 -38.15
CA LEU A 11 -16.30 16.43 -37.80
C LEU A 11 -15.26 15.31 -37.96
N LEU A 12 -14.11 15.40 -37.28
CA LEU A 12 -13.19 14.26 -37.12
C LEU A 12 -13.19 13.82 -35.65
N PHE A 13 -14.19 12.98 -35.34
CA PHE A 13 -14.18 11.88 -34.36
C PHE A 13 -13.76 12.15 -32.88
N PRO A 14 -14.72 12.31 -31.95
CA PRO A 14 -14.45 12.12 -30.52
C PRO A 14 -14.79 10.72 -29.93
N PRO A 15 -15.05 9.60 -30.65
CA PRO A 15 -15.23 8.31 -29.96
C PRO A 15 -13.89 7.70 -29.49
N LEU A 16 -12.76 8.06 -30.12
CA LEU A 16 -11.46 7.45 -29.79
C LEU A 16 -10.86 8.05 -28.51
N ILE A 17 -11.05 9.36 -28.28
CA ILE A 17 -10.65 10.02 -27.03
C ILE A 17 -11.54 9.54 -25.88
N SER A 18 -12.83 9.39 -26.12
CA SER A 18 -13.76 8.90 -25.10
C SER A 18 -13.47 7.43 -24.72
N LEU A 19 -13.01 6.60 -25.67
CA LEU A 19 -12.58 5.22 -25.40
C LEU A 19 -11.27 5.16 -24.61
N LEU A 20 -10.32 6.07 -24.86
CA LEU A 20 -9.05 6.16 -24.15
C LEU A 20 -9.22 6.51 -22.66
N ILE A 21 -10.20 7.37 -22.33
CA ILE A 21 -10.49 7.75 -20.93
C ILE A 21 -11.13 6.59 -20.15
N ILE A 22 -11.95 5.76 -20.81
CA ILE A 22 -12.56 4.57 -20.18
C ILE A 22 -11.48 3.51 -19.87
N THR A 23 -10.48 3.34 -20.73
CA THR A 23 -9.37 2.39 -20.47
C THR A 23 -8.46 2.81 -19.31
N SER A 24 -8.27 4.11 -19.06
CA SER A 24 -7.44 4.58 -17.94
C SER A 24 -8.04 4.29 -16.56
N ASN A 25 -9.38 4.21 -16.46
CA ASN A 25 -10.05 3.87 -15.19
C ASN A 25 -10.04 2.36 -14.89
N LEU A 26 -9.66 1.51 -15.85
CA LEU A 26 -9.53 0.07 -15.64
C LEU A 26 -8.15 -0.31 -15.09
N ILE A 27 -7.17 0.58 -15.23
CA ILE A 27 -5.80 0.39 -14.76
C ILE A 27 -5.62 1.20 -13.48
N SER A 28 -6.49 0.98 -12.49
CA SER A 28 -6.04 1.14 -11.10
C SER A 28 -5.14 -0.06 -10.84
N THR A 29 -3.85 0.07 -11.19
CA THR A 29 -2.83 -0.77 -10.58
C THR A 29 -2.95 -0.49 -9.09
N THR A 30 -3.61 -1.40 -8.36
CA THR A 30 -3.24 -1.63 -6.97
C THR A 30 -1.74 -1.79 -6.99
N ASP A 31 -1.03 -0.75 -6.55
CA ASP A 31 0.39 -0.84 -6.22
C ASP A 31 0.48 -1.92 -5.14
N GLY A 32 0.63 -3.17 -5.60
CA GLY A 32 1.05 -4.29 -4.80
C GLY A 32 2.53 -4.08 -4.48
N HIS A 33 2.85 -2.98 -3.83
CA HIS A 33 4.07 -2.92 -3.05
C HIS A 33 3.91 -3.99 -1.97
N ASP A 34 4.85 -4.93 -1.95
CA ASP A 34 4.99 -5.82 -0.81
C ASP A 34 5.12 -4.94 0.44
N PHE A 35 4.28 -5.23 1.43
CA PHE A 35 4.24 -4.51 2.68
C PHE A 35 5.49 -4.87 3.46
N THR A 36 6.29 -3.88 3.80
CA THR A 36 7.47 -4.01 4.64
C THR A 36 7.19 -3.36 5.98
N ILE A 37 7.59 -4.00 7.08
CA ILE A 37 7.41 -3.43 8.43
C ILE A 37 8.36 -2.24 8.64
N GLU A 38 9.56 -2.29 8.07
CA GLU A 38 10.54 -1.20 8.16
C GLU A 38 9.99 0.08 7.54
N GLU A 39 10.07 1.19 8.28
CA GLU A 39 9.56 2.51 7.89
C GLU A 39 8.06 2.57 7.58
N ALA A 40 7.28 1.52 7.90
CA ALA A 40 5.83 1.57 7.76
C ALA A 40 5.20 2.54 8.76
N SER A 41 4.32 3.40 8.27
CA SER A 41 3.47 4.24 9.10
C SER A 41 2.45 3.40 9.89
N ILE A 42 1.91 3.98 10.96
CA ILE A 42 0.83 3.36 11.73
C ILE A 42 -0.38 3.06 10.81
N GLU A 43 -0.70 3.97 9.89
CA GLU A 43 -1.80 3.81 8.94
C GLU A 43 -1.59 2.59 8.02
N GLU A 44 -0.36 2.38 7.55
CA GLU A 44 0.01 1.21 6.74
C GLU A 44 -0.04 -0.10 7.55
N ILE A 45 0.45 -0.09 8.79
CA ILE A 45 0.38 -1.25 9.70
C ILE A 45 -1.08 -1.62 10.00
N GLN A 46 -1.92 -0.63 10.33
CA GLN A 46 -3.34 -0.86 10.61
C GLN A 46 -4.09 -1.39 9.39
N ARG A 47 -3.74 -0.88 8.20
CA ARG A 47 -4.25 -1.42 6.93
C ARG A 47 -3.78 -2.87 6.74
N ALA A 48 -2.52 -3.18 6.99
CA ALA A 48 -1.99 -4.54 6.86
C ALA A 48 -2.67 -5.54 7.83
N PHE A 49 -3.01 -5.12 9.05
CA PHE A 49 -3.83 -5.90 9.97
C PHE A 49 -5.24 -6.15 9.39
N THR A 50 -5.90 -5.09 8.91
CA THR A 50 -7.25 -5.18 8.33
C THR A 50 -7.30 -6.08 7.09
N GLU A 51 -6.23 -6.06 6.30
CA GLU A 51 -6.06 -6.88 5.10
C GLU A 51 -5.58 -8.32 5.41
N ASN A 52 -5.40 -8.68 6.69
CA ASN A 52 -4.82 -9.96 7.13
C ASN A 52 -3.44 -10.27 6.53
N ARG A 53 -2.68 -9.22 6.17
CA ARG A 53 -1.32 -9.32 5.65
C ARG A 53 -0.27 -9.35 6.76
N LEU A 54 -0.65 -8.91 7.95
CA LEU A 54 0.18 -8.85 9.14
C LEU A 54 -0.69 -9.22 10.35
N THR A 55 -0.08 -9.82 11.36
CA THR A 55 -0.67 -10.04 12.69
C THR A 55 0.16 -9.31 13.74
N SER A 56 -0.44 -9.00 14.88
CA SER A 56 0.24 -8.43 16.04
C SER A 56 1.37 -9.34 16.49
N ARG A 57 1.16 -10.66 16.50
CA ARG A 57 2.20 -11.68 16.77
C ARG A 57 3.41 -11.50 15.85
N GLN A 58 3.18 -11.40 14.54
CA GLN A 58 4.26 -11.21 13.55
C GLN A 58 4.98 -9.88 13.73
N LEU A 59 4.24 -8.79 14.01
CA LEU A 59 4.84 -7.48 14.25
C LEU A 59 5.73 -7.48 15.50
N VAL A 60 5.27 -8.10 16.59
CA VAL A 60 6.05 -8.23 17.82
C VAL A 60 7.29 -9.09 17.61
N ASP A 61 7.17 -10.25 16.97
CA ASP A 61 8.32 -11.12 16.71
C ASP A 61 9.37 -10.41 15.83
N PHE A 62 8.95 -9.68 14.79
CA PHE A 62 9.86 -8.88 13.97
C PHE A 62 10.71 -7.90 14.80
N TYR A 63 10.10 -7.16 15.74
CA TYR A 63 10.85 -6.23 16.57
C TYR A 63 11.68 -6.93 17.67
N LEU A 64 11.24 -8.08 18.18
CA LEU A 64 12.03 -8.86 19.12
C LEU A 64 13.31 -9.38 18.48
N ASP A 65 13.24 -9.89 17.25
CA ASP A 65 14.40 -10.32 16.47
C ASP A 65 15.36 -9.14 16.24
N ARG A 66 14.82 -7.96 15.93
CA ARG A 66 15.63 -6.75 15.73
C ARG A 66 16.32 -6.28 17.02
N ILE A 67 15.63 -6.40 18.15
CA ILE A 67 16.19 -6.11 19.48
C ILE A 67 17.31 -7.11 19.78
N GLU A 68 17.11 -8.40 19.55
CA GLU A 68 18.13 -9.43 19.77
C GLU A 68 19.40 -9.14 18.97
N GLU A 69 19.26 -8.77 17.69
CA GLU A 69 20.38 -8.48 16.80
C GLU A 69 21.13 -7.19 17.18
N LEU A 70 20.41 -6.10 17.46
CA LEU A 70 21.01 -4.77 17.58
C LEU A 70 21.33 -4.35 19.02
N ASN A 71 20.54 -4.79 19.99
CA ASN A 71 20.64 -4.30 21.36
C ASN A 71 21.98 -4.64 22.07
N PRO A 72 22.71 -5.72 21.74
CA PRO A 72 24.07 -5.92 22.26
C PRO A 72 25.02 -4.75 21.97
N LEU A 73 24.83 -4.09 20.82
CA LEU A 73 25.60 -2.93 20.40
C LEU A 73 24.97 -1.62 20.89
N LEU A 74 23.68 -1.42 20.62
CA LEU A 74 22.99 -0.14 20.86
C LEU A 74 22.59 0.07 22.33
N ARG A 75 22.34 -1.03 23.06
CA ARG A 75 21.95 -1.03 24.48
C ARG A 75 20.78 -0.08 24.77
N SER A 76 19.82 -0.02 23.85
CA SER A 76 18.65 0.88 23.90
C SER A 76 17.46 0.29 24.65
N VAL A 77 17.38 -1.04 24.74
CA VAL A 77 16.33 -1.77 25.47
C VAL A 77 16.94 -2.37 26.74
N VAL A 78 16.42 -1.98 27.91
CA VAL A 78 16.90 -2.49 29.20
C VAL A 78 16.35 -3.89 29.49
N GLU A 79 15.06 -4.09 29.24
CA GLU A 79 14.36 -5.35 29.46
C GLU A 79 13.23 -5.49 28.43
N VAL A 80 12.99 -6.72 27.96
CA VAL A 80 11.86 -7.07 27.12
C VAL A 80 10.73 -7.60 28.00
N ASN A 81 9.51 -7.13 27.79
CA ASN A 81 8.33 -7.67 28.48
C ASN A 81 8.14 -9.17 28.12
N PRO A 82 8.22 -10.12 29.07
CA PRO A 82 8.04 -11.54 28.78
C PRO A 82 6.64 -11.86 28.23
N ASP A 83 5.63 -11.06 28.57
CA ASP A 83 4.24 -11.25 28.15
C ASP A 83 3.94 -10.60 26.80
N ALA A 84 4.89 -9.89 26.18
CA ALA A 84 4.67 -9.16 24.92
C ALA A 84 4.11 -10.09 23.84
N ARG A 85 4.59 -11.33 23.84
CA ARG A 85 4.08 -12.32 22.93
C ARG A 85 2.61 -12.65 23.22
N ASP A 86 2.26 -13.05 24.43
CA ASP A 86 0.90 -13.43 24.77
C ASP A 86 -0.10 -12.29 24.57
N GLN A 87 0.31 -11.05 24.83
CA GLN A 87 -0.50 -9.86 24.57
C GLN A 87 -0.77 -9.65 23.08
N ALA A 88 0.19 -9.96 22.21
CA ALA A 88 0.00 -9.90 20.77
C ALA A 88 -1.01 -10.94 20.28
N ASP A 89 -0.93 -12.17 20.79
CA ASP A 89 -1.92 -13.22 20.48
C ASP A 89 -3.33 -12.86 20.96
N VAL A 90 -3.45 -12.07 22.03
CA VAL A 90 -4.76 -11.56 22.49
C VAL A 90 -5.26 -10.45 21.56
N ALA A 91 -4.38 -9.60 21.05
CA ALA A 91 -4.74 -8.54 20.11
C ALA A 91 -5.17 -9.05 18.73
N ASP A 92 -4.71 -10.25 18.34
CA ASP A 92 -5.08 -10.91 17.08
C ASP A 92 -6.45 -11.62 17.11
N ARG A 93 -7.10 -11.69 18.28
CA ARG A 93 -8.42 -12.32 18.47
C ARG A 93 -9.57 -11.32 18.31
#